data_AF-A0A9W7L408-F1
#
_entry.id   AF-A0A9W7L408-F1
#
_cell.length_a   1.000
_cell.length_b   1.000
_cell.length_c   1.000
_cell.angle_alpha   90.00
_cell.angle_beta   90.00
_cell.angle_gamma   90.00
#
_symmetry.space_group_name_H-M   'P 1'
#
loop_
_entity.id
_entity.type
_entity.pdbx_description
1 polymer ?
#
loop_
_entity_poly.entity_id
_entity_poly.type
_entity_poly.pdbx_seq_one_letter_code
_entity_poly.pdbx_strand_id
1 'polypeptide(L)'
;MTLSPTPDNHLDYFTHEPFSRFQKRHWYLRRNNQRSLVQHVAALSQCSRLLLLGATITLPTLILFSSVGGRTRSLVLSSLVLLQPLLILWATQWRTRRFDVSLDAVVKLFMTGFFICGTVGLGTETILHVYLNYIFKHFKDGPTTHLVAMSLFSFLLASLISETLKYYCVIMTRLPCPIPENEIPKISKSRRAKACTTYFTCVALGFSTFENLLITFSPSSSNSSVKLFALCVRLAMPIQVLSSFIVSIHVAREDIDTPSFVGIHTGVVKLKRGEKRREGELNGVENERTLCEHARSTWEKIKHSFLIHGTFDFVLIGLGYIIADRSPNFDVEVRSNYSFDSLSTLNDVGTAVVLCCGAAVMGLGFIYYAVIAKRLERRIKQKEFPLLGRNETRGRGRGDSMEEEDMEMAGRAV
;
A
#
# COMPACT_ATOMS: atom_id res chain seq x y z
N MET A 1 1.90 -20.65 -30.61
CA MET A 1 2.60 -19.41 -30.21
C MET A 1 2.05 -18.96 -28.87
N THR A 2 2.82 -19.12 -27.78
CA THR A 2 2.50 -18.46 -26.52
C THR A 2 3.01 -17.03 -26.64
N LEU A 3 2.09 -16.07 -26.77
CA LEU A 3 2.39 -14.65 -26.68
C LEU A 3 2.96 -14.39 -25.28
N SER A 4 4.28 -14.46 -25.14
CA SER A 4 4.94 -13.89 -23.98
C SER A 4 4.54 -12.43 -23.95
N PRO A 5 3.92 -11.92 -22.86
CA PRO A 5 3.55 -10.51 -22.79
C PRO A 5 4.79 -9.69 -23.08
N THR A 6 4.75 -8.90 -24.15
CA THR A 6 5.84 -7.98 -24.46
C THR A 6 5.96 -7.00 -23.29
N PRO A 7 7.18 -6.50 -22.98
CA PRO A 7 7.40 -5.58 -21.86
C PRO A 7 6.46 -4.36 -21.87
N ASP A 8 5.98 -3.98 -23.06
CA ASP A 8 5.02 -2.90 -23.30
C ASP A 8 3.61 -3.13 -22.74
N ASN A 9 3.25 -4.38 -22.41
CA ASN A 9 1.94 -4.77 -21.91
C ASN A 9 1.89 -4.93 -20.39
N HIS A 10 2.99 -4.71 -19.66
CA HIS A 10 2.91 -4.70 -18.19
C HIS A 10 2.14 -3.48 -17.71
N LEU A 11 1.08 -3.75 -16.95
CA LEU A 11 0.30 -2.74 -16.26
C LEU A 11 0.83 -2.60 -14.84
N ASP A 12 0.97 -1.36 -14.39
CA ASP A 12 1.21 -1.06 -12.99
C ASP A 12 -0.03 -1.46 -12.18
N TYR A 13 0.12 -2.30 -11.16
CA TYR A 13 -1.02 -2.85 -10.41
C TYR A 13 -1.82 -1.82 -9.62
N PHE A 14 -1.24 -0.65 -9.32
CA PHE A 14 -1.94 0.42 -8.60
C PHE A 14 -2.71 1.34 -9.54
N THR A 15 -2.13 1.62 -10.71
CA THR A 15 -2.70 2.60 -11.65
C THR A 15 -3.40 1.97 -12.83
N HIS A 16 -3.09 0.70 -13.09
CA HIS A 16 -3.32 -0.01 -14.34
C HIS A 16 -2.89 0.81 -15.57
N GLU A 17 -1.95 1.73 -15.40
CA GLU A 17 -1.31 2.46 -16.48
C GLU A 17 -0.17 1.57 -17.04
N PRO A 18 0.00 1.49 -18.37
CA PRO A 18 1.14 0.80 -18.94
C PRO A 18 2.45 1.43 -18.47
N PHE A 19 3.37 0.63 -17.94
CA PHE A 19 4.67 1.10 -17.43
C PHE A 19 5.43 1.95 -18.45
N SER A 20 5.33 1.61 -19.73
CA SER A 20 5.98 2.30 -20.86
C SER A 20 5.71 3.81 -20.92
N ARG A 21 4.58 4.29 -20.35
CA ARG A 21 4.20 5.72 -20.37
C ARG A 21 5.01 6.61 -19.43
N PHE A 22 5.32 6.12 -18.24
CA PHE A 22 5.99 6.92 -17.20
C PHE A 22 7.41 6.42 -16.91
N GLN A 23 7.72 5.15 -17.19
CA GLN A 23 9.03 4.55 -16.94
C GLN A 23 10.15 5.28 -17.69
N LYS A 24 9.92 5.69 -18.96
CA LYS A 24 10.93 6.42 -19.75
C LYS A 24 11.40 7.70 -19.05
N ARG A 25 10.48 8.43 -18.41
CA ARG A 25 10.79 9.67 -17.68
C ARG A 25 11.59 9.36 -16.41
N HIS A 26 11.17 8.36 -15.64
CA HIS A 26 11.90 7.95 -14.44
C HIS A 26 13.30 7.44 -14.77
N TRP A 27 13.45 6.68 -15.86
CA TRP A 27 14.73 6.17 -16.31
C TRP A 27 15.65 7.31 -16.77
N TYR A 28 15.12 8.29 -17.51
CA TYR A 28 15.87 9.51 -17.87
C TYR A 28 16.37 10.25 -16.62
N LEU A 29 15.52 10.46 -15.60
CA LEU A 29 15.93 11.13 -14.37
C LEU A 29 17.02 10.36 -13.61
N ARG A 30 16.94 9.03 -13.57
CA ARG A 30 17.94 8.17 -12.93
C ARG A 30 19.26 8.17 -13.69
N ARG A 31 19.22 8.00 -15.02
CA ARG A 31 20.40 7.94 -15.90
C ARG A 31 21.18 9.25 -15.88
N ASN A 32 20.48 10.38 -15.85
CA ASN A 32 21.09 11.72 -15.80
C ASN A 32 21.33 12.23 -14.37
N ASN A 33 21.12 11.40 -13.34
CA ASN A 33 21.34 11.75 -11.94
C ASN A 33 20.64 13.05 -11.52
N GLN A 34 19.44 13.30 -12.07
CA GLN A 34 18.72 14.56 -11.90
C GLN A 34 18.22 14.71 -10.46
N ARG A 35 18.69 15.77 -9.78
CA ARG A 35 18.41 15.99 -8.35
C ARG A 35 17.21 16.91 -8.09
N SER A 36 16.65 17.54 -9.13
CA SER A 36 15.59 18.53 -8.98
C SER A 36 14.25 17.88 -8.60
N LEU A 37 13.71 18.23 -7.43
CA LEU A 37 12.39 17.77 -6.96
C LEU A 37 11.30 18.06 -7.99
N VAL A 38 11.35 19.24 -8.61
CA VAL A 38 10.36 19.67 -9.62
C VAL A 38 10.33 18.71 -10.81
N GLN A 39 11.50 18.25 -11.27
CA GLN A 39 11.57 17.28 -12.36
C GLN A 39 11.02 15.90 -11.96
N HIS A 40 11.27 15.46 -10.71
CA HIS A 40 10.68 14.22 -10.18
C HIS A 40 9.17 14.32 -10.03
N VAL A 41 8.65 15.47 -9.58
CA VAL A 41 7.20 15.75 -9.51
C VAL A 41 6.58 15.81 -10.91
N ALA A 42 7.26 16.42 -11.88
CA ALA A 42 6.83 16.43 -13.27
C ALA A 42 6.86 15.03 -13.91
N ALA A 43 7.66 14.10 -13.41
CA ALA A 43 7.70 12.73 -13.88
C ALA A 43 6.61 11.82 -13.28
N LEU A 44 5.85 12.28 -12.28
CA LEU A 44 4.76 11.50 -11.67
C LEU A 44 3.72 11.04 -12.69
N SER A 45 3.22 9.81 -12.48
CA SER A 45 2.08 9.27 -13.21
C SER A 45 0.82 10.10 -12.96
N GLN A 46 -0.18 9.95 -13.85
CA GLN A 46 -1.42 10.70 -13.72
C GLN A 46 -2.15 10.35 -12.43
N CYS A 47 -2.15 9.08 -12.03
CA CYS A 47 -2.73 8.62 -10.77
C CYS A 47 -2.07 9.30 -9.56
N SER A 48 -0.75 9.28 -9.44
CA SER A 48 -0.05 9.93 -8.33
C SER A 48 -0.31 11.43 -8.25
N ARG A 49 -0.44 12.12 -9.39
CA ARG A 49 -0.81 13.54 -9.42
C ARG A 49 -2.24 13.76 -8.89
N LEU A 50 -3.19 12.91 -9.27
CA LEU A 50 -4.56 12.98 -8.78
C LEU A 50 -4.64 12.68 -7.28
N LEU A 51 -3.87 11.68 -6.80
CA LEU A 51 -3.78 11.36 -5.37
C LEU A 51 -3.18 12.52 -4.57
N LEU A 52 -2.09 13.13 -5.06
CA LEU A 52 -1.53 14.32 -4.43
C LEU A 52 -2.51 15.49 -4.44
N LEU A 53 -3.20 15.72 -5.57
CA LEU A 53 -4.22 16.77 -5.66
C LEU A 53 -5.34 16.53 -4.62
N GLY A 54 -5.85 15.31 -4.55
CA GLY A 54 -6.84 14.92 -3.54
C GLY A 54 -6.33 15.18 -2.12
N ALA A 55 -5.12 14.75 -1.80
CA ALA A 55 -4.51 15.01 -0.49
C ALA A 55 -4.33 16.51 -0.20
N THR A 56 -3.90 17.31 -1.19
CA THR A 56 -3.75 18.78 -1.04
C THR A 56 -5.08 19.50 -0.85
N ILE A 57 -6.21 18.89 -1.22
CA ILE A 57 -7.54 19.47 -0.99
C ILE A 57 -8.10 18.96 0.34
N THR A 58 -8.08 17.64 0.55
CA THR A 58 -8.68 16.99 1.73
C THR A 58 -7.99 17.39 3.03
N LEU A 59 -6.66 17.45 3.06
CA LEU A 59 -5.92 17.75 4.29
C LEU A 59 -6.17 19.19 4.79
N PRO A 60 -6.04 20.26 3.97
CA PRO A 60 -6.42 21.59 4.41
C PRO A 60 -7.90 21.69 4.78
N THR A 61 -8.79 20.99 4.08
CA THR A 61 -10.22 20.97 4.42
C THR A 61 -10.45 20.39 5.81
N LEU A 62 -9.80 19.28 6.17
CA LEU A 62 -9.87 18.69 7.51
C LEU A 62 -9.30 19.63 8.59
N ILE A 63 -8.19 20.30 8.29
CA ILE A 63 -7.56 21.30 9.17
C ILE A 63 -8.50 22.49 9.41
N LEU A 64 -9.09 23.04 8.33
CA LEU A 64 -10.03 24.15 8.39
C LEU A 64 -11.31 23.75 9.12
N PHE A 65 -11.87 22.58 8.84
CA PHE A 65 -13.04 22.08 9.54
C PHE A 65 -12.80 21.99 11.06
N SER A 66 -11.58 21.59 11.44
CA SER A 66 -11.19 21.48 12.86
C SER A 66 -10.91 22.83 13.52
N SER A 67 -10.65 23.88 12.74
CA SER A 67 -10.41 25.23 13.27
C SER A 67 -11.71 25.97 13.59
N VAL A 68 -12.80 25.67 12.87
CA VAL A 68 -14.12 26.32 13.06
C VAL A 68 -14.66 26.15 14.49
N GLY A 69 -14.23 25.12 15.22
CA GLY A 69 -14.60 24.90 16.63
C GLY A 69 -13.78 25.68 17.68
N GLY A 70 -12.95 26.65 17.29
CA GLY A 70 -12.13 27.43 18.23
C GLY A 70 -10.96 26.66 18.87
N ARG A 71 -10.64 25.47 18.36
CA ARG A 71 -9.62 24.56 18.91
C ARG A 71 -8.27 24.80 18.26
N THR A 72 -7.61 25.92 18.55
CA THR A 72 -6.27 26.24 18.02
C THR A 72 -5.22 25.15 18.31
N ARG A 73 -5.37 24.43 19.43
CA ARG A 73 -4.52 23.27 19.76
C ARG A 73 -4.65 22.13 18.73
N SER A 74 -5.84 21.91 18.18
CA SER A 74 -6.07 20.89 17.15
C SER A 74 -5.33 21.22 15.87
N LEU A 75 -5.21 22.50 15.49
CA LEU A 75 -4.45 22.92 14.31
C LEU A 75 -2.96 22.55 14.42
N VAL A 76 -2.34 22.83 15.56
CA VAL A 76 -0.93 22.49 15.81
C VAL A 76 -0.75 20.98 15.75
N LEU A 77 -1.64 20.22 16.40
CA LEU A 77 -1.59 18.75 16.39
C LEU A 77 -1.74 18.18 14.98
N SER A 78 -2.77 18.59 14.24
CA SER A 78 -2.96 18.16 12.85
C SER A 78 -1.76 18.50 11.97
N SER A 79 -1.16 19.68 12.17
CA SER A 79 0.05 20.08 11.42
C SER A 79 1.23 19.18 11.75
N LEU A 80 1.44 18.82 13.02
CA LEU A 80 2.50 17.91 13.45
C LEU A 80 2.29 16.49 12.90
N VAL A 81 1.05 15.99 12.92
CA VAL A 81 0.69 14.68 12.34
C VAL A 81 1.02 14.61 10.85
N LEU A 82 0.78 15.69 10.10
CA LEU A 82 1.08 15.73 8.67
C LEU A 82 2.54 16.00 8.36
N LEU A 83 3.23 16.75 9.22
CA LEU A 83 4.66 17.04 9.05
C LEU A 83 5.52 15.80 9.30
N GLN A 84 5.15 14.95 10.27
CA GLN A 84 5.90 13.74 10.62
C GLN A 84 6.20 12.81 9.42
N PRO A 85 5.20 12.33 8.65
CA PRO A 85 5.47 11.44 7.52
C PRO A 85 6.28 12.13 6.42
N LEU A 86 6.13 13.44 6.22
CA LEU A 86 6.90 14.20 5.24
C LEU A 86 8.39 14.26 5.62
N LEU A 87 8.71 14.48 6.90
CA LEU A 87 10.07 14.47 7.40
C LEU A 87 10.72 13.08 7.26
N ILE A 88 9.98 12.03 7.60
CA ILE A 88 10.49 10.65 7.50
C ILE A 88 10.69 10.27 6.03
N LEU A 89 9.74 10.59 5.13
CA LEU A 89 9.89 10.35 3.69
C LEU A 89 11.05 11.15 3.10
N TRP A 90 11.24 12.40 3.51
CA TRP A 90 12.37 13.21 3.08
C TRP A 90 13.71 12.60 3.53
N ALA A 91 13.81 12.14 4.78
CA ALA A 91 15.03 11.51 5.28
C ALA A 91 15.32 10.14 4.64
N THR A 92 14.30 9.29 4.51
CA THR A 92 14.44 7.90 4.05
C THR A 92 14.49 7.75 2.54
N GLN A 93 13.75 8.59 1.80
CA GLN A 93 13.73 8.55 0.34
C GLN A 93 14.60 9.65 -0.25
N TRP A 94 14.35 10.91 0.07
CA TRP A 94 14.98 12.01 -0.67
C TRP A 94 16.48 12.15 -0.40
N ARG A 95 16.89 12.08 0.87
CA ARG A 95 18.30 12.23 1.27
C ARG A 95 19.16 11.04 0.86
N THR A 96 18.65 9.82 1.03
CA THR A 96 19.48 8.60 0.95
C THR A 96 19.19 7.72 -0.26
N ARG A 97 18.00 7.78 -0.86
CA ARG A 97 17.51 6.75 -1.80
C ARG A 97 16.74 7.30 -3.02
N ARG A 98 16.88 8.58 -3.36
CA ARG A 98 16.07 9.26 -4.39
C ARG A 98 16.14 8.64 -5.79
N PHE A 99 17.18 7.87 -6.09
CA PHE A 99 17.34 7.18 -7.38
C PHE A 99 17.01 5.69 -7.30
N ASP A 100 16.87 5.12 -6.11
CA ASP A 100 16.55 3.70 -5.93
C ASP A 100 15.06 3.47 -6.13
N VAL A 101 14.25 4.39 -5.63
CA VAL A 101 12.78 4.34 -5.69
C VAL A 101 12.27 5.61 -6.36
N SER A 102 11.40 5.47 -7.36
CA SER A 102 10.74 6.62 -7.99
C SER A 102 9.81 7.31 -6.99
N LEU A 103 9.77 8.64 -7.01
CA LEU A 103 8.83 9.43 -6.20
C LEU A 103 7.38 8.99 -6.45
N ASP A 104 7.07 8.58 -7.68
CA ASP A 104 5.78 8.04 -8.07
C ASP A 104 5.39 6.78 -7.26
N ALA A 105 6.32 5.85 -7.05
CA ALA A 105 6.06 4.66 -6.24
C ALA A 105 5.89 5.01 -4.76
N VAL A 106 6.65 5.98 -4.25
CA VAL A 106 6.51 6.50 -2.87
C VAL A 106 5.10 7.02 -2.64
N VAL A 107 4.61 7.88 -3.54
CA VAL A 107 3.28 8.48 -3.44
C VAL A 107 2.21 7.39 -3.47
N LYS A 108 2.27 6.46 -4.43
CA LYS A 108 1.30 5.36 -4.53
C LYS A 108 1.26 4.53 -3.26
N LEU A 109 2.42 4.06 -2.79
CA LEU A 109 2.52 3.22 -1.59
C LEU A 109 2.08 3.95 -0.32
N PHE A 110 2.44 5.22 -0.18
CA PHE A 110 1.97 6.04 0.93
C PHE A 110 0.45 6.14 0.91
N MET A 111 -0.14 6.44 -0.24
CA MET A 111 -1.60 6.56 -0.38
C MET A 111 -2.32 5.22 -0.20
N THR A 112 -1.70 4.12 -0.62
CA THR A 112 -2.19 2.76 -0.33
C THR A 112 -2.20 2.48 1.16
N GLY A 113 -1.14 2.84 1.88
CA GLY A 113 -1.11 2.75 3.34
C GLY A 113 -2.21 3.59 3.98
N PHE A 114 -2.34 4.84 3.53
CA PHE A 114 -3.29 5.81 4.08
C PHE A 114 -4.74 5.42 3.83
N PHE A 115 -5.13 5.21 2.57
CA PHE A 115 -6.52 4.96 2.20
C PHE A 115 -6.89 3.49 2.33
N ILE A 116 -6.12 2.56 1.75
CA ILE A 116 -6.53 1.15 1.70
C ILE A 116 -6.28 0.50 3.06
N CYS A 117 -5.05 0.54 3.57
CA CYS A 117 -4.76 -0.11 4.84
C CYS A 117 -5.50 0.59 5.99
N GLY A 118 -5.58 1.91 5.98
CA GLY A 118 -6.30 2.70 6.99
C GLY A 118 -7.78 2.35 7.06
N THR A 119 -8.49 2.38 5.93
CA THR A 119 -9.93 2.09 5.91
C THR A 119 -10.25 0.64 6.23
N VAL A 120 -9.46 -0.31 5.71
CA VAL A 120 -9.65 -1.73 6.03
C VAL A 120 -9.39 -1.97 7.52
N GLY A 121 -8.30 -1.41 8.08
CA GLY A 121 -7.98 -1.53 9.50
C GLY A 121 -9.12 -1.02 10.38
N LEU A 122 -9.60 0.21 10.11
CA LEU A 122 -10.73 0.81 10.83
C LEU A 122 -12.01 -0.03 10.71
N GLY A 123 -12.32 -0.52 9.50
CA GLY A 123 -13.50 -1.35 9.27
C GLY A 123 -13.44 -2.67 10.03
N THR A 124 -12.28 -3.34 10.02
CA THR A 124 -12.10 -4.62 10.71
C THR A 124 -12.10 -4.45 12.22
N GLU A 125 -11.51 -3.38 12.74
CA GLU A 125 -11.55 -3.03 14.16
C GLU A 125 -13.00 -2.79 14.60
N THR A 126 -13.77 -2.02 13.81
CA THR A 126 -15.18 -1.73 14.12
C THR A 126 -16.05 -2.99 14.12
N ILE A 127 -15.95 -3.83 13.07
CA ILE A 127 -16.70 -5.09 12.97
C ILE A 127 -16.37 -6.00 14.14
N LEU A 128 -15.09 -6.14 14.44
CA LEU A 128 -14.64 -7.00 15.51
C LEU A 128 -15.12 -6.48 16.87
N HIS A 129 -15.03 -5.19 17.12
CA HIS A 129 -15.53 -4.56 18.34
C HIS A 129 -17.03 -4.83 18.55
N VAL A 130 -17.85 -4.68 17.51
CA VAL A 130 -19.29 -4.98 17.56
C VAL A 130 -19.55 -6.46 17.84
N TYR A 131 -18.87 -7.34 17.10
CA TYR A 131 -19.04 -8.79 17.23
C TYR A 131 -18.65 -9.28 18.64
N LEU A 132 -17.54 -8.77 19.14
CA LEU A 132 -17.07 -9.02 20.48
C LEU A 132 -18.09 -8.53 21.52
N ASN A 133 -18.48 -7.26 21.50
CA ASN A 133 -19.48 -6.73 22.44
C ASN A 133 -20.77 -7.56 22.44
N TYR A 134 -21.20 -8.03 21.27
CA TYR A 134 -22.34 -8.94 21.14
C TYR A 134 -22.11 -10.27 21.88
N ILE A 135 -21.00 -10.98 21.59
CA ILE A 135 -20.67 -12.25 22.24
C ILE A 135 -20.65 -12.10 23.76
N PHE A 136 -19.99 -11.07 24.26
CA PHE A 136 -19.70 -10.95 25.69
C PHE A 136 -20.86 -10.40 26.51
N LYS A 137 -21.85 -9.77 25.87
CA LYS A 137 -23.16 -9.54 26.51
C LYS A 137 -23.80 -10.84 27.03
N HIS A 138 -23.41 -11.99 26.47
CA HIS A 138 -23.89 -13.30 26.89
C HIS A 138 -23.00 -14.01 27.93
N PHE A 139 -21.80 -13.51 28.23
CA PHE A 139 -20.94 -14.08 29.27
C PHE A 139 -21.19 -13.41 30.62
N LYS A 140 -21.22 -14.22 31.69
CA LYS A 140 -21.56 -13.78 33.06
C LYS A 140 -20.36 -13.27 33.87
N ASP A 141 -19.13 -13.33 33.36
CA ASP A 141 -17.97 -12.93 34.17
C ASP A 141 -17.80 -11.41 34.23
N GLY A 142 -16.96 -10.97 35.17
CA GLY A 142 -16.82 -9.56 35.52
C GLY A 142 -16.45 -8.67 34.31
N PRO A 143 -17.00 -7.44 34.24
CA PRO A 143 -16.87 -6.55 33.08
C PRO A 143 -15.41 -6.16 32.75
N THR A 144 -14.51 -6.20 33.74
CA THR A 144 -13.10 -5.82 33.60
C THR A 144 -12.26 -6.88 32.88
N THR A 145 -12.41 -8.17 33.18
CA THR A 145 -11.66 -9.23 32.46
C THR A 145 -12.10 -9.32 31.00
N HIS A 146 -13.39 -9.07 30.76
CA HIS A 146 -13.99 -9.04 29.44
C HIS A 146 -13.40 -7.91 28.60
N LEU A 147 -13.41 -6.67 29.10
CA LEU A 147 -12.88 -5.50 28.40
C LEU A 147 -11.39 -5.67 28.02
N VAL A 148 -10.58 -6.25 28.91
CA VAL A 148 -9.16 -6.51 28.65
C VAL A 148 -8.98 -7.56 27.55
N ALA A 149 -9.75 -8.65 27.60
CA ALA A 149 -9.72 -9.69 26.57
C ALA A 149 -10.16 -9.15 25.20
N MET A 150 -11.19 -8.30 25.15
CA MET A 150 -11.66 -7.65 23.92
C MET A 150 -10.60 -6.78 23.28
N SER A 151 -9.99 -5.94 24.11
CA SER A 151 -8.98 -5.01 23.66
C SER A 151 -7.81 -5.81 23.10
N LEU A 152 -7.32 -6.80 23.85
CA LEU A 152 -6.23 -7.66 23.41
C LEU A 152 -6.54 -8.37 22.08
N PHE A 153 -7.70 -9.00 21.95
CA PHE A 153 -8.05 -9.72 20.72
C PHE A 153 -8.23 -8.76 19.53
N SER A 154 -8.84 -7.59 19.75
CA SER A 154 -9.02 -6.58 18.71
C SER A 154 -7.69 -6.04 18.19
N PHE A 155 -6.74 -5.76 19.09
CA PHE A 155 -5.42 -5.27 18.70
C PHE A 155 -4.57 -6.34 18.03
N LEU A 156 -4.63 -7.59 18.48
CA LEU A 156 -3.95 -8.67 17.79
C LEU A 156 -4.54 -8.82 16.38
N LEU A 157 -5.86 -8.85 16.21
CA LEU A 157 -6.41 -8.99 14.87
C LEU A 157 -6.11 -7.77 13.97
N ALA A 158 -6.24 -6.56 14.50
CA ALA A 158 -5.92 -5.33 13.77
C ALA A 158 -4.43 -5.26 13.38
N SER A 159 -3.52 -5.63 14.29
CA SER A 159 -2.09 -5.70 13.99
C SER A 159 -1.79 -6.78 12.94
N LEU A 160 -2.46 -7.93 12.99
CA LEU A 160 -2.27 -8.99 12.01
C LEU A 160 -2.72 -8.54 10.62
N ILE A 161 -3.91 -7.95 10.54
CA ILE A 161 -4.48 -7.43 9.29
C ILE A 161 -3.60 -6.31 8.74
N SER A 162 -3.16 -5.37 9.58
CA SER A 162 -2.29 -4.27 9.18
C SER A 162 -0.97 -4.75 8.59
N GLU A 163 -0.26 -5.67 9.27
CA GLU A 163 1.01 -6.20 8.76
C GLU A 163 0.82 -7.07 7.50
N THR A 164 -0.29 -7.81 7.42
CA THR A 164 -0.65 -8.61 6.22
C THR A 164 -0.92 -7.71 5.02
N LEU A 165 -1.68 -6.63 5.21
CA LEU A 165 -1.97 -5.66 4.15
C LEU A 165 -0.70 -4.94 3.70
N LYS A 166 0.19 -4.56 4.63
CA LYS A 166 1.50 -3.96 4.28
C LYS A 166 2.34 -4.92 3.44
N TYR A 167 2.41 -6.18 3.84
CA TYR A 167 3.13 -7.21 3.09
C TYR A 167 2.55 -7.38 1.69
N TYR A 168 1.22 -7.46 1.56
CA TYR A 168 0.55 -7.61 0.26
C TYR A 168 0.74 -6.40 -0.64
N CYS A 169 0.64 -5.18 -0.10
CA CYS A 169 0.89 -3.95 -0.85
C CYS A 169 2.32 -3.91 -1.40
N VAL A 170 3.30 -4.39 -0.63
CA VAL A 170 4.68 -4.48 -1.09
C VAL A 170 4.86 -5.56 -2.15
N ILE A 171 4.24 -6.73 -2.01
CA ILE A 171 4.25 -7.75 -3.06
C ILE A 171 3.68 -7.20 -4.37
N MET A 172 2.58 -6.46 -4.31
CA MET A 172 1.98 -5.85 -5.51
C MET A 172 2.89 -4.82 -6.17
N THR A 173 3.79 -4.16 -5.42
CA THR A 173 4.84 -3.30 -5.99
C THR A 173 6.09 -4.02 -6.45
N ARG A 174 6.30 -5.28 -6.04
CA ARG A 174 7.45 -6.11 -6.43
C ARG A 174 7.27 -6.73 -7.81
N LEU A 175 6.10 -6.61 -8.42
CA LEU A 175 5.94 -6.92 -9.82
C LEU A 175 6.90 -6.03 -10.62
N PRO A 176 7.83 -6.66 -11.37
CA PRO A 176 8.98 -5.98 -11.89
C PRO A 176 8.52 -4.79 -12.71
N CYS A 177 8.99 -3.59 -12.35
CA CYS A 177 9.20 -2.58 -13.35
C CYS A 177 10.00 -3.31 -14.44
N PRO A 178 9.45 -3.49 -15.66
CA PRO A 178 10.09 -4.30 -16.68
C PRO A 178 11.36 -3.56 -17.10
N ILE A 179 12.43 -3.80 -16.37
CA ILE A 179 13.78 -3.43 -16.79
C ILE A 179 14.11 -4.53 -17.80
N PRO A 180 14.36 -4.17 -19.07
CA PRO A 180 14.72 -5.14 -20.10
C PRO A 180 15.81 -6.06 -19.54
N GLU A 181 15.71 -7.37 -19.73
CA GLU A 181 16.58 -8.40 -19.11
C GLU A 181 18.08 -8.12 -19.35
N ASN A 182 18.36 -7.55 -20.51
CA ASN A 182 19.62 -7.04 -21.03
C ASN A 182 20.08 -5.71 -20.41
N GLU A 183 19.18 -4.92 -19.84
CA GLU A 183 19.41 -3.74 -18.99
C GLU A 183 19.22 -4.04 -17.48
N ILE A 184 19.18 -5.32 -17.08
CA ILE A 184 19.42 -5.76 -15.70
C ILE A 184 20.93 -6.02 -15.43
N PRO A 185 21.95 -5.32 -15.97
CA PRO A 185 23.29 -5.49 -15.44
C PRO A 185 23.30 -4.87 -14.04
N LYS A 186 23.44 -5.74 -13.04
CA LYS A 186 23.98 -5.41 -11.71
C LYS A 186 23.21 -4.36 -10.92
N ILE A 187 21.86 -4.39 -10.88
CA ILE A 187 21.20 -3.78 -9.71
C ILE A 187 21.71 -4.55 -8.51
N SER A 188 22.57 -3.91 -7.70
CA SER A 188 23.19 -4.59 -6.58
C SER A 188 22.10 -5.12 -5.66
N LYS A 189 22.33 -6.32 -5.10
CA LYS A 189 21.45 -6.92 -4.08
C LYS A 189 21.08 -5.90 -2.99
N SER A 190 22.06 -5.06 -2.60
CA SER A 190 21.88 -3.92 -1.69
C SER A 190 20.82 -2.91 -2.13
N ARG A 191 20.78 -2.54 -3.42
CA ARG A 191 19.81 -1.57 -3.95
C ARG A 191 18.38 -2.12 -3.93
N ARG A 192 18.19 -3.41 -4.24
CA ARG A 192 16.89 -4.09 -4.12
C ARG A 192 16.40 -4.12 -2.67
N ALA A 193 17.27 -4.49 -1.73
CA ALA A 193 16.95 -4.47 -0.31
C ALA A 193 16.52 -3.06 0.16
N LYS A 194 17.27 -2.03 -0.21
CA LYS A 194 16.94 -0.63 0.10
C LYS A 194 15.60 -0.19 -0.49
N ALA A 195 15.30 -0.57 -1.73
CA ALA A 195 14.01 -0.27 -2.34
C ALA A 195 12.87 -0.96 -1.59
N CYS A 196 13.00 -2.24 -1.28
CA CYS A 196 12.04 -3.01 -0.49
C CYS A 196 11.75 -2.34 0.87
N THR A 197 12.79 -1.97 1.62
CA THR A 197 12.62 -1.26 2.90
C THR A 197 11.90 0.08 2.73
N THR A 198 12.19 0.81 1.65
CA THR A 198 11.51 2.08 1.36
C THR A 198 10.03 1.84 1.09
N TYR A 199 9.67 0.77 0.38
CA TYR A 199 8.28 0.43 0.10
C TYR A 199 7.49 0.14 1.37
N PHE A 200 8.01 -0.75 2.23
CA PHE A 200 7.41 -1.04 3.53
C PHE A 200 7.27 0.22 4.38
N THR A 201 8.30 1.07 4.42
CA THR A 201 8.27 2.35 5.14
C THR A 201 7.17 3.27 4.63
N CYS A 202 6.98 3.39 3.31
CA CYS A 202 5.96 4.26 2.73
C CYS A 202 4.55 3.82 3.11
N VAL A 203 4.24 2.52 3.00
CA VAL A 203 2.93 1.98 3.37
C VAL A 203 2.67 2.16 4.87
N ALA A 204 3.67 1.86 5.71
CA ALA A 204 3.55 2.03 7.15
C ALA A 204 3.32 3.48 7.57
N LEU A 205 4.02 4.42 6.92
CA LEU A 205 3.83 5.84 7.17
C LEU A 205 2.43 6.31 6.76
N GLY A 206 1.93 5.86 5.60
CA GLY A 206 0.57 6.16 5.17
C GLY A 206 -0.46 5.70 6.20
N PHE A 207 -0.34 4.44 6.64
CA PHE A 207 -1.21 3.85 7.65
C PHE A 207 -1.14 4.60 8.99
N SER A 208 0.07 4.90 9.48
CA SER A 208 0.28 5.64 10.73
C SER A 208 -0.29 7.05 10.68
N THR A 209 -0.15 7.72 9.53
CA THR A 209 -0.71 9.05 9.34
C THR A 209 -2.23 9.01 9.42
N PHE A 210 -2.87 8.00 8.82
CA PHE A 210 -4.32 7.82 8.89
C PHE A 210 -4.80 7.65 10.33
N GLU A 211 -4.20 6.75 11.11
CA GLU A 211 -4.57 6.55 12.52
C GLU A 211 -4.35 7.80 13.38
N ASN A 212 -3.22 8.49 13.19
CA ASN A 212 -2.92 9.70 13.96
C ASN A 212 -3.91 10.83 13.64
N LEU A 213 -4.41 10.91 12.40
CA LEU A 213 -5.49 11.84 12.07
C LEU A 213 -6.81 11.45 12.73
N LEU A 214 -7.15 10.16 12.78
CA LEU A 214 -8.35 9.70 13.50
C LEU A 214 -8.30 10.09 14.98
N ILE A 215 -7.17 9.90 15.65
CA ILE A 215 -7.00 10.32 17.05
C ILE A 215 -7.13 11.83 17.21
N THR A 216 -6.54 12.59 16.27
CA THR A 216 -6.56 14.05 16.32
C THR A 216 -7.97 14.62 16.12
N PHE A 217 -8.76 13.99 15.25
CA PHE A 217 -10.12 14.45 14.91
C PHE A 217 -11.22 13.76 15.69
N SER A 218 -10.92 12.72 16.47
CA SER A 218 -11.89 12.11 17.38
C SER A 218 -12.37 13.16 18.38
N PRO A 219 -13.68 13.48 18.43
CA PRO A 219 -14.23 14.54 19.26
C PRO A 219 -14.58 14.10 20.68
N SER A 220 -14.23 12.86 21.07
CA SER A 220 -14.23 12.41 22.47
C SER A 220 -13.78 13.52 23.42
N SER A 221 -14.56 13.77 24.48
CA SER A 221 -14.34 14.80 25.52
C SER A 221 -13.06 14.60 26.34
N SER A 222 -12.28 13.55 26.05
CA SER A 222 -11.04 13.24 26.76
C SER A 222 -10.07 14.42 26.77
N ASN A 223 -9.48 14.62 27.95
CA ASN A 223 -8.47 15.63 28.25
C ASN A 223 -7.49 15.83 27.07
N SER A 224 -7.46 17.03 26.50
CA SER A 224 -6.57 17.38 25.38
C SER A 224 -5.10 17.01 25.63
N SER A 225 -4.67 17.00 26.89
CA SER A 225 -3.35 16.55 27.33
C SER A 225 -3.09 15.06 27.08
N VAL A 226 -4.08 14.17 27.24
CA VAL A 226 -3.94 12.73 26.98
C VAL A 226 -3.79 12.48 25.48
N LYS A 227 -4.59 13.17 24.65
CA LYS A 227 -4.44 13.09 23.18
C LYS A 227 -3.08 13.61 22.73
N LEU A 228 -2.66 14.76 23.26
CA LEU A 228 -1.34 15.33 22.98
C LEU A 228 -0.23 14.36 23.40
N PHE A 229 -0.32 13.77 24.59
CA PHE A 229 0.66 12.80 25.08
C PHE A 229 0.72 11.57 24.18
N ALA A 230 -0.42 10.95 23.88
CA ALA A 230 -0.49 9.79 22.98
C ALA A 230 0.11 10.11 21.61
N LEU A 231 -0.19 11.29 21.07
CA LEU A 231 0.38 11.75 19.82
C LEU A 231 1.89 11.96 19.93
N CYS A 232 2.38 12.63 20.97
CA CYS A 232 3.81 12.83 21.20
C CYS A 232 4.56 11.50 21.30
N VAL A 233 3.98 10.49 21.98
CA VAL A 233 4.59 9.16 22.07
C VAL A 233 4.63 8.47 20.70
N ARG A 234 3.54 8.53 19.92
CA ARG A 234 3.50 8.00 18.55
C ARG A 234 4.42 8.75 17.59
N LEU A 235 4.62 10.05 17.81
CA LEU A 235 5.55 10.89 17.05
C LEU A 235 7.01 10.49 17.34
N ALA A 236 7.34 10.30 18.61
CA ALA A 236 8.68 9.91 19.08
C ALA A 236 9.03 8.46 18.74
N MET A 237 8.03 7.57 18.76
CA MET A 237 8.17 6.15 18.49
C MET A 237 7.25 5.75 17.33
N PRO A 238 7.66 5.93 16.07
CA PRO A 238 6.89 5.49 14.90
C PRO A 238 6.95 3.96 14.79
N ILE A 239 6.31 3.25 15.73
CA ILE A 239 6.40 1.80 15.89
C ILE A 239 6.03 1.06 14.62
N GLN A 240 5.05 1.59 13.87
CA GLN A 240 4.60 1.01 12.61
C GLN A 240 5.70 1.04 11.56
N VAL A 241 6.49 2.12 11.52
CA VAL A 241 7.64 2.23 10.62
C VAL A 241 8.74 1.27 11.04
N LEU A 242 9.02 1.15 12.35
CA LEU A 242 10.02 0.23 12.88
C LEU A 242 9.64 -1.23 12.60
N SER A 243 8.38 -1.58 12.88
CA SER A 243 7.77 -2.88 12.59
C SER A 243 7.93 -3.23 11.10
N SER A 244 7.51 -2.34 10.21
CA SER A 244 7.63 -2.55 8.77
C SER A 244 9.09 -2.58 8.29
N PHE A 245 10.00 -1.88 8.95
CA PHE A 245 11.43 -1.99 8.69
C PHE A 245 11.96 -3.40 9.02
N ILE A 246 11.57 -3.98 10.15
CA ILE A 246 11.93 -5.35 10.55
C ILE A 246 11.40 -6.37 9.55
N VAL A 247 10.14 -6.25 9.13
CA VAL A 247 9.57 -7.11 8.07
C VAL A 247 10.41 -6.96 6.81
N SER A 248 10.70 -5.73 6.40
CA SER A 248 11.44 -5.48 5.17
C SER A 248 12.83 -6.12 5.14
N ILE A 249 13.52 -6.22 6.28
CA ILE A 249 14.82 -6.90 6.37
C ILE A 249 14.66 -8.39 6.07
N HIS A 250 13.66 -9.03 6.65
CA HIS A 250 13.39 -10.45 6.42
C HIS A 250 13.06 -10.70 4.95
N VAL A 251 12.15 -9.90 4.38
CA VAL A 251 11.78 -10.06 2.96
C VAL A 251 12.94 -9.68 2.02
N ALA A 252 13.80 -8.74 2.40
CA ALA A 252 14.98 -8.39 1.60
C ALA A 252 16.04 -9.49 1.64
N ARG A 253 16.26 -10.14 2.79
CA ARG A 253 17.23 -11.23 2.94
C ARG A 253 16.86 -12.43 2.08
N GLU A 254 15.59 -12.81 2.09
CA GLU A 254 15.09 -13.92 1.27
C GLU A 254 15.23 -13.63 -0.24
N ASP A 255 14.90 -12.42 -0.67
CA ASP A 255 15.08 -11.96 -2.06
C ASP A 255 16.55 -11.97 -2.52
N ILE A 256 17.48 -11.78 -1.58
CA ILE A 256 18.93 -11.80 -1.83
C ILE A 256 19.40 -13.24 -2.01
N ASP A 257 18.82 -14.17 -1.26
CA ASP A 257 19.23 -15.57 -1.18
C ASP A 257 18.55 -16.45 -2.23
N THR A 258 17.36 -16.07 -2.72
CA THR A 258 16.64 -16.80 -3.79
C THR A 258 16.82 -16.15 -5.16
N PRO A 259 17.62 -16.72 -6.08
CA PRO A 259 17.84 -16.17 -7.42
C PRO A 259 16.59 -16.23 -8.33
N SER A 260 15.51 -16.91 -7.92
CA SER A 260 14.37 -17.28 -8.77
C SER A 260 13.02 -16.70 -8.35
N PHE A 261 12.92 -15.87 -7.30
CA PHE A 261 11.63 -15.41 -6.75
C PHE A 261 10.77 -14.60 -7.75
N VAL A 262 11.35 -14.15 -8.87
CA VAL A 262 10.63 -13.47 -9.97
C VAL A 262 9.67 -14.42 -10.72
N GLY A 263 9.82 -15.74 -10.58
CA GLY A 263 9.04 -16.72 -11.34
C GLY A 263 7.69 -17.16 -10.74
N ILE A 264 7.37 -16.80 -9.49
CA ILE A 264 6.22 -17.43 -8.78
C ILE A 264 4.85 -16.91 -9.28
N HIS A 265 4.77 -15.67 -9.81
CA HIS A 265 3.50 -15.12 -10.28
C HIS A 265 3.22 -15.30 -11.77
N THR A 266 4.22 -15.64 -12.57
CA THR A 266 3.97 -16.21 -13.89
C THR A 266 3.89 -17.71 -13.70
N GLY A 267 2.68 -18.26 -13.50
CA GLY A 267 2.41 -19.70 -13.44
C GLY A 267 2.81 -20.50 -14.69
N VAL A 268 3.76 -20.00 -15.49
CA VAL A 268 4.56 -20.76 -16.43
C VAL A 268 5.69 -21.42 -15.64
N VAL A 269 5.32 -22.34 -14.75
CA VAL A 269 6.22 -23.46 -14.49
C VAL A 269 6.53 -24.01 -15.89
N LYS A 270 7.79 -23.96 -16.31
CA LYS A 270 8.25 -24.71 -17.49
C LYS A 270 8.09 -26.19 -17.11
N LEU A 271 6.85 -26.68 -17.14
CA LEU A 271 6.56 -28.09 -17.10
C LEU A 271 7.31 -28.66 -18.29
N LYS A 272 8.35 -29.44 -17.99
CA LYS A 272 9.05 -30.23 -19.00
C LYS A 272 7.97 -30.93 -19.81
N ARG A 273 8.05 -30.76 -21.13
CA ARG A 273 7.00 -30.97 -22.14
C ARG A 273 6.53 -32.44 -22.30
N GLY A 274 6.60 -33.27 -21.27
CA GLY A 274 6.42 -34.72 -21.35
C GLY A 274 5.25 -35.32 -20.54
N GLU A 275 4.63 -34.62 -19.59
CA GLU A 275 3.81 -35.29 -18.56
C GLU A 275 2.34 -34.82 -18.54
N LYS A 276 1.70 -34.81 -19.72
CA LYS A 276 0.45 -34.08 -19.96
C LYS A 276 -0.85 -34.90 -19.86
N ARG A 277 -0.88 -36.03 -19.14
CA ARG A 277 -2.04 -36.96 -19.20
C ARG A 277 -2.72 -37.35 -17.88
N ARG A 278 -2.33 -36.79 -16.73
CA ARG A 278 -3.00 -37.06 -15.43
C ARG A 278 -3.30 -35.83 -14.57
N GLU A 279 -3.39 -34.64 -15.17
CA GLU A 279 -3.52 -33.35 -14.45
C GLU A 279 -4.97 -32.95 -14.09
N GLY A 280 -5.99 -33.75 -14.41
CA GLY A 280 -7.40 -33.32 -14.22
C GLY A 280 -7.87 -33.25 -12.76
N GLU A 281 -7.38 -34.13 -11.88
CA GLU A 281 -7.87 -34.25 -10.49
C GLU A 281 -6.82 -33.88 -9.42
N LEU A 282 -5.53 -33.83 -9.76
CA LEU A 282 -4.47 -33.45 -8.82
C LEU A 282 -4.34 -31.93 -8.59
N ASN A 283 -4.92 -31.10 -9.47
CA ASN A 283 -4.77 -29.65 -9.41
C ASN A 283 -5.48 -28.99 -8.20
N GLY A 284 -6.48 -29.65 -7.59
CA GLY A 284 -7.16 -29.12 -6.41
C GLY A 284 -6.32 -29.20 -5.14
N VAL A 285 -5.73 -30.37 -4.89
CA VAL A 285 -4.95 -30.65 -3.66
C VAL A 285 -3.60 -29.92 -3.66
N GLU A 286 -2.99 -29.74 -4.83
CA GLU A 286 -1.72 -29.01 -4.96
C GLU A 286 -1.90 -27.50 -4.73
N ASN A 287 -3.05 -26.93 -5.11
CA ASN A 287 -3.37 -25.53 -4.84
C ASN A 287 -3.59 -25.24 -3.35
N GLU A 288 -4.18 -26.17 -2.58
CA GLU A 288 -4.37 -25.96 -1.13
C GLU A 288 -3.05 -26.06 -0.36
N ARG A 289 -2.18 -27.01 -0.72
CA ARG A 289 -0.85 -27.13 -0.10
C ARG A 289 0.01 -25.90 -0.36
N THR A 290 0.03 -25.41 -1.60
CA THR A 290 0.78 -24.21 -1.97
C THR A 290 0.25 -22.97 -1.25
N LEU A 291 -1.07 -22.84 -1.06
CA LEU A 291 -1.65 -21.75 -0.28
C LEU A 291 -1.25 -21.81 1.20
N CYS A 292 -1.32 -23.00 1.83
CA CYS A 292 -0.91 -23.20 3.21
C CYS A 292 0.59 -22.93 3.43
N GLU A 293 1.44 -23.36 2.52
CA GLU A 293 2.88 -23.06 2.55
C GLU A 293 3.16 -21.57 2.38
N HIS A 294 2.45 -20.89 1.48
CA HIS A 294 2.56 -19.45 1.30
C HIS A 294 2.10 -18.69 2.55
N ALA A 295 0.98 -19.10 3.16
CA ALA A 295 0.47 -18.51 4.40
C ALA A 295 1.47 -18.71 5.55
N ARG A 296 2.02 -19.92 5.71
CA ARG A 296 3.04 -20.21 6.74
C ARG A 296 4.31 -19.40 6.54
N SER A 297 4.81 -19.32 5.30
CA SER A 297 5.98 -18.49 4.95
C SER A 297 5.72 -17.01 5.27
N THR A 298 4.53 -16.50 4.93
CA THR A 298 4.14 -15.12 5.22
C THR A 298 4.08 -14.87 6.72
N TRP A 299 3.46 -15.77 7.50
CA TRP A 299 3.39 -15.69 8.95
C TRP A 299 4.78 -15.58 9.59
N GLU A 300 5.72 -16.43 9.17
CA GLU A 300 7.09 -16.41 9.68
C GLU A 300 7.81 -15.07 9.46
N LYS A 301 7.47 -14.35 8.37
CA LYS A 301 8.04 -13.03 8.06
C LYS A 301 7.43 -11.91 8.90
N ILE A 302 6.14 -12.01 9.23
CA ILE A 302 5.41 -10.92 9.91
C ILE A 302 5.33 -11.10 11.43
N LYS A 303 5.46 -12.32 11.97
CA LYS A 303 5.19 -12.63 13.40
C LYS A 303 5.95 -11.74 14.39
N HIS A 304 7.19 -11.38 14.09
CA HIS A 304 7.99 -10.52 14.98
C HIS A 304 7.49 -9.07 14.97
N SER A 305 7.13 -8.55 13.80
CA SER A 305 6.64 -7.18 13.67
C SER A 305 5.23 -7.06 14.24
N PHE A 306 4.40 -8.08 14.02
CA PHE A 306 3.10 -8.29 14.67
C PHE A 306 3.22 -8.24 16.20
N LEU A 307 4.14 -9.01 16.78
CA LEU A 307 4.32 -9.05 18.24
C LEU A 307 4.78 -7.68 18.77
N ILE A 308 5.72 -7.02 18.10
CA ILE A 308 6.23 -5.70 18.52
C ILE A 308 5.15 -4.64 18.43
N HIS A 309 4.43 -4.57 17.31
CA HIS A 309 3.36 -3.60 17.08
C HIS A 309 2.21 -3.80 18.06
N GLY A 310 1.68 -5.03 18.15
CA GLY A 310 0.59 -5.36 19.06
C GLY A 310 0.95 -5.15 20.54
N THR A 311 2.18 -5.47 20.96
CA THR A 311 2.62 -5.23 22.34
C THR A 311 2.73 -3.75 22.64
N PHE A 312 3.25 -2.94 21.71
CA PHE A 312 3.39 -1.51 21.90
C PHE A 312 2.03 -0.82 22.03
N ASP A 313 1.08 -1.14 21.14
CA ASP A 313 -0.27 -0.59 21.21
C ASP A 313 -0.97 -1.00 22.51
N PHE A 314 -0.81 -2.27 22.93
CA PHE A 314 -1.32 -2.74 24.22
C PHE A 314 -0.76 -1.94 25.40
N VAL A 315 0.55 -1.69 25.43
CA VAL A 315 1.19 -0.90 26.49
C VAL A 315 0.69 0.55 26.49
N LEU A 316 0.56 1.20 25.32
CA LEU A 316 0.06 2.57 25.23
C LEU A 316 -1.36 2.70 25.78
N ILE A 317 -2.21 1.71 25.50
CA ILE A 317 -3.59 1.71 25.95
C ILE A 317 -3.67 1.41 27.44
N GLY A 318 -2.90 0.42 27.92
CA GLY A 318 -2.81 0.12 29.35
C GLY A 318 -2.36 1.34 30.15
N LEU A 319 -1.34 2.05 29.68
CA LEU A 319 -0.90 3.32 30.28
C LEU A 319 -1.98 4.39 30.21
N GLY A 320 -2.66 4.54 29.06
CA GLY A 320 -3.78 5.45 28.90
C GLY A 320 -4.89 5.19 29.91
N TYR A 321 -5.24 3.92 30.12
CA TYR A 321 -6.23 3.49 31.09
C TYR A 321 -5.80 3.80 32.54
N ILE A 322 -4.55 3.47 32.92
CA ILE A 322 -4.02 3.78 34.25
C ILE A 322 -4.00 5.28 34.54
N ILE A 323 -3.61 6.09 33.55
CA ILE A 323 -3.61 7.55 33.67
C ILE A 323 -5.04 8.07 33.85
N ALA A 324 -5.98 7.49 33.10
CA ALA A 324 -7.37 7.91 33.14
C ALA A 324 -8.04 7.50 34.46
N ASP A 325 -7.83 6.27 34.93
CA ASP A 325 -8.31 5.76 36.22
C ASP A 325 -7.83 6.59 37.43
N ARG A 326 -6.59 7.10 37.38
CA ARG A 326 -6.05 7.97 38.43
C ARG A 326 -6.54 9.42 38.37
N SER A 327 -7.31 9.80 37.35
CA SER A 327 -7.86 11.15 37.25
C SER A 327 -9.08 11.28 38.17
N PRO A 328 -9.10 12.19 39.16
CA PRO A 328 -10.19 12.31 40.14
C PRO A 328 -11.56 12.66 39.53
N ASN A 329 -11.60 13.05 38.25
CA ASN A 329 -12.83 13.33 37.49
C ASN A 329 -13.31 12.15 36.64
N PHE A 330 -12.67 10.98 36.70
CA PHE A 330 -12.92 9.85 35.79
C PHE A 330 -14.26 9.13 36.08
N ASP A 331 -14.68 9.04 37.34
CA ASP A 331 -15.78 8.16 37.76
C ASP A 331 -17.17 8.53 37.21
N VAL A 332 -17.41 9.79 36.84
CA VAL A 332 -18.77 10.25 36.44
C VAL A 332 -18.98 10.24 34.93
N GLU A 333 -17.96 10.56 34.12
CA GLU A 333 -18.09 10.63 32.66
C GLU A 333 -17.77 9.30 31.96
N VAL A 334 -16.86 8.50 32.51
CA VAL A 334 -16.36 7.30 31.81
C VAL A 334 -17.34 6.14 31.92
N ARG A 335 -18.05 6.01 33.05
CA ARG A 335 -19.06 4.97 33.21
C ARG A 335 -20.27 5.17 32.28
N SER A 336 -20.54 6.40 31.84
CA SER A 336 -21.56 6.73 30.83
C SER A 336 -21.02 6.81 29.40
N ASN A 337 -19.74 7.13 29.19
CA ASN A 337 -19.16 7.31 27.84
C ASN A 337 -18.47 6.04 27.30
N TYR A 338 -18.10 5.08 28.16
CA TYR A 338 -17.61 3.76 27.73
C TYR A 338 -18.73 2.74 27.51
N SER A 339 -20.00 3.09 27.72
CA SER A 339 -21.03 2.52 26.85
C SER A 339 -20.80 3.14 25.47
N PHE A 340 -19.83 2.57 24.76
CA PHE A 340 -19.51 2.88 23.39
C PHE A 340 -20.74 2.44 22.58
N ASP A 341 -21.74 3.30 22.54
CA ASP A 341 -22.88 3.11 21.66
C ASP A 341 -22.29 3.29 20.27
N SER A 342 -21.87 2.19 19.64
CA SER A 342 -21.04 2.19 18.42
C SER A 342 -21.70 2.98 17.28
N LEU A 343 -23.01 3.19 17.35
CA LEU A 343 -23.77 4.10 16.48
C LEU A 343 -23.45 5.58 16.72
N SER A 344 -23.17 6.01 17.96
CA SER A 344 -22.83 7.41 18.28
C SER A 344 -21.49 7.83 17.68
N THR A 345 -20.49 6.94 17.63
CA THR A 345 -19.22 7.15 16.92
C THR A 345 -19.36 7.21 15.40
N LEU A 346 -20.41 6.60 14.83
CA LEU A 346 -20.79 6.72 13.42
C LEU A 346 -21.60 7.99 13.13
N ASN A 347 -22.39 8.46 14.10
CA ASN A 347 -23.06 9.78 14.06
C ASN A 347 -22.08 10.95 14.22
N ASP A 348 -20.83 10.65 14.49
CA ASP A 348 -19.83 11.64 14.75
C ASP A 348 -19.33 12.26 13.45
N VAL A 349 -19.63 13.54 13.26
CA VAL A 349 -19.42 14.26 11.99
C VAL A 349 -17.97 14.17 11.54
N GLY A 350 -17.00 14.17 12.46
CA GLY A 350 -15.58 14.04 12.12
C GLY A 350 -15.22 12.67 11.54
N THR A 351 -15.64 11.59 12.20
CA THR A 351 -15.42 10.21 11.75
C THR A 351 -16.19 9.92 10.46
N ALA A 352 -17.43 10.38 10.38
CA ALA A 352 -18.26 10.30 9.18
C ALA A 352 -17.61 11.07 8.02
N VAL A 353 -17.08 12.28 8.24
CA VAL A 353 -16.36 13.03 7.19
C VAL A 353 -15.10 12.30 6.75
N VAL A 354 -14.29 11.76 7.66
CA VAL A 354 -13.07 11.01 7.28
C VAL A 354 -13.45 9.74 6.51
N LEU A 355 -14.46 9.00 6.95
CA LEU A 355 -14.97 7.80 6.27
C LEU A 355 -15.60 8.14 4.91
N CYS A 356 -16.42 9.18 4.83
CA CYS A 356 -17.06 9.64 3.59
C CYS A 356 -16.03 10.21 2.61
N CYS A 357 -15.04 10.97 3.07
CA CYS A 357 -13.94 11.44 2.23
C CYS A 357 -13.09 10.26 1.76
N GLY A 358 -12.77 9.30 2.63
CA GLY A 358 -12.07 8.08 2.27
C GLY A 358 -12.84 7.25 1.23
N ALA A 359 -14.13 7.01 1.47
CA ALA A 359 -15.02 6.30 0.56
C ALA A 359 -15.24 7.05 -0.76
N ALA A 360 -15.34 8.39 -0.73
CA ALA A 360 -15.48 9.21 -1.93
C ALA A 360 -14.19 9.19 -2.76
N VAL A 361 -13.01 9.29 -2.13
CA VAL A 361 -11.72 9.18 -2.82
C VAL A 361 -11.55 7.79 -3.42
N MET A 362 -11.89 6.73 -2.66
CA MET A 362 -11.86 5.34 -3.14
C MET A 362 -12.87 5.11 -4.28
N GLY A 363 -14.08 5.65 -4.16
CA GLY A 363 -15.14 5.56 -5.15
C GLY A 363 -14.81 6.32 -6.44
N LEU A 364 -14.27 7.55 -6.33
CA LEU A 364 -13.79 8.33 -7.46
C LEU A 364 -12.59 7.63 -8.13
N GLY A 365 -11.68 7.06 -7.33
CA GLY A 365 -10.58 6.23 -7.81
C GLY A 365 -11.09 5.02 -8.60
N PHE A 366 -12.10 4.32 -8.07
CA PHE A 366 -12.75 3.19 -8.73
C PHE A 366 -13.48 3.58 -10.02
N ILE A 367 -14.23 4.68 -10.03
CA ILE A 367 -14.92 5.18 -11.24
C ILE A 367 -13.90 5.58 -12.31
N TYR A 368 -12.88 6.36 -11.93
CA TYR A 368 -11.77 6.71 -12.82
C TYR A 368 -11.12 5.45 -13.40
N TYR A 369 -10.89 4.45 -12.55
CA TYR A 369 -10.34 3.17 -12.94
C TYR A 369 -11.24 2.41 -13.93
N ALA A 370 -12.54 2.27 -13.64
CA ALA A 370 -13.49 1.60 -14.53
C ALA A 370 -13.54 2.26 -15.92
N VAL A 371 -13.46 3.59 -15.97
CA VAL A 371 -13.39 4.35 -17.23
C VAL A 371 -12.08 4.06 -17.98
N ILE A 372 -10.95 4.00 -17.29
CA ILE A 372 -9.65 3.67 -17.92
C ILE A 372 -9.62 2.23 -18.42
N ALA A 373 -10.07 1.27 -17.62
CA ALA A 373 -10.12 -0.14 -17.99
C ALA A 373 -10.95 -0.32 -19.27
N LYS A 374 -12.13 0.30 -19.35
CA LYS A 374 -13.00 0.27 -20.53
C LYS A 374 -12.36 0.95 -21.75
N ARG A 375 -11.59 2.02 -21.56
CA ARG A 375 -10.82 2.66 -22.65
C ARG A 375 -9.67 1.78 -23.12
N LEU A 376 -8.99 1.09 -22.23
CA LEU A 376 -7.90 0.17 -22.56
C LEU A 376 -8.42 -1.04 -23.33
N GLU A 377 -9.53 -1.62 -22.87
CA GLU A 377 -10.22 -2.72 -23.56
C GLU A 377 -10.58 -2.35 -25.00
N ARG A 378 -11.14 -1.15 -25.21
CA ARG A 378 -11.44 -0.64 -26.56
C ARG A 378 -10.19 -0.50 -27.43
N ARG A 379 -9.06 -0.06 -26.86
CA ARG A 379 -7.79 0.08 -27.60
C ARG A 379 -7.16 -1.26 -27.94
N ILE A 380 -7.26 -2.24 -27.05
CA ILE A 380 -6.80 -3.62 -27.30
C ILE A 380 -7.61 -4.21 -28.45
N LYS A 381 -8.94 -4.14 -28.36
CA LYS A 381 -9.85 -4.55 -29.44
C LYS A 381 -9.49 -3.84 -30.76
N GLN A 382 -9.31 -2.52 -30.76
CA GLN A 382 -8.92 -1.77 -31.95
C GLN A 382 -7.53 -2.09 -32.52
N LYS A 383 -6.58 -2.62 -31.72
CA LYS A 383 -5.25 -3.00 -32.20
C LYS A 383 -5.15 -4.46 -32.66
N GLU A 384 -6.00 -5.35 -32.13
CA GLU A 384 -6.09 -6.74 -32.58
C GLU A 384 -6.79 -6.86 -33.95
N PHE A 385 -7.75 -5.99 -34.24
CA PHE A 385 -8.46 -6.00 -35.54
C PHE A 385 -7.60 -5.66 -36.80
N PRO A 386 -6.69 -4.67 -36.81
CA PRO A 386 -5.90 -4.35 -38.01
C PRO A 386 -4.80 -5.38 -38.34
N LEU A 387 -4.41 -6.24 -37.39
CA LEU A 387 -3.40 -7.29 -37.62
C LEU A 387 -3.99 -8.57 -38.22
N LEU A 388 -5.28 -8.83 -37.99
CA LEU A 388 -5.99 -9.96 -38.61
C LEU A 388 -6.40 -9.68 -40.07
N GLY A 389 -6.62 -8.41 -40.44
CA GLY A 389 -7.09 -8.05 -41.78
C GLY A 389 -6.01 -7.88 -42.87
N ARG A 390 -4.71 -7.94 -42.54
CA ARG A 390 -3.63 -7.60 -43.49
C ARG A 390 -2.77 -8.78 -43.97
N ASN A 391 -2.88 -9.94 -43.32
CA ASN A 391 -2.08 -11.12 -43.68
C ASN A 391 -2.79 -12.12 -44.59
N GLU A 392 -4.10 -11.99 -44.86
CA GLU A 392 -4.80 -12.91 -45.76
C GLU A 392 -4.72 -12.54 -47.25
N THR A 393 -4.28 -11.33 -47.62
CA THR A 393 -4.24 -10.91 -49.04
C THR A 393 -2.85 -10.82 -49.66
N ARG A 394 -1.77 -11.18 -48.94
CA ARG A 394 -0.39 -11.20 -49.50
C ARG A 394 0.17 -12.60 -49.74
N GLY A 395 -0.64 -13.64 -49.61
CA GLY A 395 -0.30 -15.02 -49.91
C GLY A 395 -0.75 -15.48 -51.30
N ARG A 396 -0.57 -14.69 -52.36
CA ARG A 396 -0.67 -15.16 -53.75
C ARG A 396 -0.03 -14.16 -54.70
N GLY A 397 1.18 -14.47 -55.16
CA GLY A 397 1.77 -13.86 -56.35
C GLY A 397 2.80 -12.78 -56.09
N ARG A 398 4.03 -13.20 -55.74
CA ARG A 398 5.25 -12.72 -56.41
C ARG A 398 6.41 -13.56 -55.92
N GLY A 399 6.72 -14.58 -56.72
CA GLY A 399 8.07 -15.11 -56.76
C GLY A 399 9.01 -14.06 -57.36
N ASP A 400 10.27 -14.22 -56.96
CA ASP A 400 11.50 -13.77 -57.62
C ASP A 400 11.78 -12.26 -57.66
N SER A 401 13.05 -11.92 -57.42
CA SER A 401 13.74 -10.63 -57.63
C SER A 401 13.72 -9.55 -56.51
N MET A 402 14.18 -9.87 -55.29
CA MET A 402 14.56 -8.78 -54.36
C MET A 402 15.72 -9.14 -53.42
N GLU A 403 16.80 -9.69 -53.99
CA GLU A 403 18.09 -9.88 -53.29
C GLU A 403 19.17 -8.85 -53.65
N GLU A 404 18.89 -7.84 -54.49
CA GLU A 404 19.98 -7.02 -55.07
C GLU A 404 20.01 -5.53 -54.66
N GLU A 405 18.96 -4.95 -54.06
CA GLU A 405 18.93 -3.49 -53.77
C GLU A 405 19.36 -3.06 -52.35
N ASP A 406 19.42 -3.97 -51.37
CA ASP A 406 19.76 -3.59 -49.98
C ASP A 406 21.28 -3.57 -49.69
N MET A 407 22.12 -3.97 -50.65
CA MET A 407 23.59 -3.88 -50.50
C MET A 407 24.20 -2.58 -51.05
N GLU A 408 23.46 -1.77 -51.81
CA GLU A 408 24.00 -0.54 -52.43
C GLU A 408 23.84 0.72 -51.55
N MET A 409 22.99 0.69 -50.51
CA MET A 409 22.76 1.85 -49.63
C MET A 409 23.72 1.95 -48.44
N ALA A 410 24.57 0.94 -48.20
CA ALA A 410 25.59 0.98 -47.15
C ALA A 410 26.90 1.69 -47.58
N GLY A 411 27.04 2.09 -48.85
CA GLY A 411 28.27 2.66 -49.42
C GLY A 411 28.35 4.18 -49.54
N ARG A 412 27.34 4.96 -49.14
CA ARG A 412 27.31 6.43 -49.33
C ARG A 412 27.32 7.27 -48.05
N ALA A 413 27.91 6.74 -46.97
CA ALA A 413 28.11 7.49 -45.74
C ALA A 413 29.52 7.25 -45.16
N VAL A 414 30.53 7.54 -45.97
CA VAL A 414 31.91 7.94 -45.60
C VAL A 414 32.32 8.98 -46.64
#